data_AF-A0A528TQI1-F1
#
_entry.id   AF-A0A528TQI1-F1
#
_cell.length_a   1.000
_cell.length_b   1.000
_cell.length_c   1.000
_cell.angle_alpha   90.00
_cell.angle_beta   90.00
_cell.angle_gamma   90.00
#
_symmetry.space_group_name_H-M   'P 1'
#
loop_
_entity.id
_entity.type
_entity.pdbx_description
1 polymer ?
#
loop_
_entity_poly.entity_id
_entity_poly.type
_entity_poly.pdbx_seq_one_letter_code
_entity_poly.pdbx_strand_id
1 'polypeptide(L)'
;LTARHLAYVIYTSGSTGTPKGVMVEHASTVNLLHWSSGVFADSEISRTLFSTSISFDLSVYECFVPLSQGSTLYLVEDALALAQTPLDVSLINTVPSAIAALVDQKAVPASTSVINSCGERLKADLIERVFESSGVEKICNLYAPSETTTYSTWICMPRGEAVVETIGRPIANTRVYLLDGHGG
;
A
#
# COMPACT_ATOMS: atom_id res chain seq x y z
N LEU A 1 7.77 -27.03 1.39
CA LEU A 1 7.07 -25.96 2.12
C LEU A 1 5.57 -26.17 2.01
N THR A 2 4.79 -25.79 3.03
CA THR A 2 3.31 -25.80 2.97
C THR A 2 2.77 -24.37 3.10
N ALA A 3 1.51 -24.15 2.75
CA ALA A 3 0.87 -22.83 2.83
C ALA A 3 0.79 -22.26 4.26
N ARG A 4 0.91 -23.11 5.29
CA ARG A 4 0.89 -22.71 6.71
C ARG A 4 2.27 -22.42 7.30
N HIS A 5 3.34 -22.56 6.51
CA HIS A 5 4.65 -22.12 6.96
C HIS A 5 4.73 -20.60 7.00
N LEU A 6 5.53 -20.07 7.92
CA LEU A 6 5.79 -18.64 8.01
C LEU A 6 6.51 -18.17 6.73
N ALA A 7 5.96 -17.12 6.12
CA ALA A 7 6.58 -16.39 5.03
C ALA A 7 7.54 -15.33 5.57
N TYR A 8 7.15 -14.60 6.62
CA TYR A 8 7.98 -13.58 7.25
C TYR A 8 7.59 -13.31 8.71
N VAL A 9 8.49 -12.62 9.42
CA VAL A 9 8.25 -12.08 10.76
C VAL A 9 8.65 -10.61 10.78
N ILE A 10 7.74 -9.73 11.18
CA ILE A 10 7.99 -8.30 11.36
C ILE A 10 7.81 -7.92 12.83
N TYR A 11 8.74 -7.15 13.38
CA TYR A 11 8.70 -6.70 14.76
C TYR A 11 8.04 -5.33 14.88
N THR A 12 7.06 -5.21 15.78
CA THR A 12 6.37 -3.95 16.08
C THR A 12 6.66 -3.48 17.51
N SER A 13 6.46 -2.19 17.78
CA SER A 13 6.60 -1.64 19.13
C SER A 13 5.51 -2.22 20.04
N GLY A 14 5.92 -3.02 21.02
CA GLY A 14 5.00 -3.53 22.02
C GLY A 14 4.63 -2.43 23.02
N SER A 15 3.35 -2.37 23.41
CA SER A 15 2.86 -1.46 24.47
C SER A 15 3.56 -1.65 25.82
N THR A 16 4.22 -2.79 26.05
CA THR A 16 5.00 -3.12 27.25
C THR A 16 6.47 -2.72 27.15
N GLY A 17 6.91 -2.09 26.05
CA GLY A 17 8.31 -1.75 25.79
C GLY A 17 9.15 -2.89 25.20
N THR A 18 8.61 -4.10 25.09
CA THR A 18 9.26 -5.24 24.43
C THR A 18 8.66 -5.43 23.03
N PRO A 19 9.46 -5.43 21.95
CA PRO A 19 8.96 -5.68 20.60
C PRO A 19 8.24 -7.02 20.48
N LYS A 20 7.14 -7.04 19.71
CA LYS A 20 6.38 -8.26 19.41
C LYS A 20 6.61 -8.66 17.95
N GLY A 21 6.91 -9.93 17.72
CA GLY A 21 7.03 -10.48 16.37
C GLY A 21 5.66 -10.89 15.82
N VAL A 22 5.23 -10.27 14.73
CA VAL A 22 4.07 -10.68 13.96
C VAL A 22 4.52 -11.75 12.96
N MET A 23 4.03 -12.97 13.13
CA MET A 23 4.34 -14.11 12.28
C MET A 23 3.26 -14.26 11.20
N VAL A 24 3.64 -14.13 9.93
CA VAL A 24 2.70 -14.21 8.81
C VAL A 24 2.95 -15.48 8.00
N GLU A 25 1.90 -16.26 7.76
CA GLU A 25 1.95 -17.48 6.95
C GLU A 25 1.91 -17.19 5.44
N HIS A 26 2.49 -18.09 4.64
CA HIS A 26 2.44 -18.02 3.18
C HIS A 26 1.03 -17.88 2.62
N ALA A 27 0.03 -18.55 3.21
CA ALA A 27 -1.36 -18.48 2.75
C ALA A 27 -1.89 -17.04 2.75
N SER A 28 -1.59 -16.27 3.80
CA SER A 28 -2.05 -14.88 3.90
C SER A 28 -1.34 -13.98 2.89
N THR A 29 -0.03 -14.15 2.71
CA THR A 29 0.74 -13.39 1.71
C THR A 29 0.24 -13.70 0.30
N VAL A 30 0.00 -14.98 -0.03
CA VAL A 30 -0.53 -15.39 -1.33
C VAL A 30 -1.93 -14.82 -1.58
N ASN A 31 -2.78 -14.75 -0.55
CA ASN A 31 -4.08 -14.09 -0.65
C ASN A 31 -3.96 -12.60 -1.01
N LEU A 32 -3.04 -11.87 -0.37
CA LEU A 32 -2.74 -10.48 -0.70
C LEU A 32 -2.30 -10.32 -2.17
N LEU A 33 -1.40 -11.18 -2.65
CA LEU A 33 -0.92 -11.14 -4.04
C LEU A 33 -2.06 -11.39 -5.03
N HIS A 34 -2.87 -12.43 -4.81
CA HIS A 34 -4.01 -12.73 -5.68
C HIS A 34 -5.07 -11.62 -5.68
N TRP A 35 -5.34 -11.03 -4.52
CA TRP A 35 -6.24 -9.88 -4.44
C TRP A 35 -5.71 -8.71 -5.27
N SER A 36 -4.41 -8.39 -5.16
CA SER A 36 -3.78 -7.32 -5.93
C SER A 36 -3.91 -7.56 -7.44
N SER A 37 -3.58 -8.76 -7.92
CA SER A 37 -3.71 -9.11 -9.35
C SER A 37 -5.14 -9.07 -9.88
N GLY A 38 -6.14 -9.28 -9.02
CA GLY A 38 -7.56 -9.18 -9.41
C GLY A 38 -8.10 -7.76 -9.44
N VAL A 39 -7.37 -6.80 -8.87
CA VAL A 39 -7.82 -5.42 -8.65
C VAL A 39 -7.08 -4.42 -9.54
N PHE A 40 -5.78 -4.62 -9.72
CA PHE A 40 -4.94 -3.75 -10.53
C PHE A 40 -4.69 -4.38 -11.89
N ALA A 41 -4.73 -3.56 -12.94
CA ALA A 41 -4.33 -4.01 -14.27
C ALA A 41 -2.80 -4.20 -14.32
N ASP A 42 -2.33 -5.10 -15.17
CA ASP A 42 -0.89 -5.38 -15.33
C ASP A 42 -0.07 -4.12 -15.62
N SER A 43 -0.64 -3.18 -16.39
CA SER A 43 0.01 -1.88 -16.69
C SER A 43 0.22 -1.02 -15.45
N GLU A 44 -0.70 -1.07 -14.49
CA GLU A 44 -0.66 -0.26 -13.26
C GLU A 44 0.45 -0.74 -12.33
N ILE A 45 0.66 -2.06 -12.24
CA ILE A 45 1.68 -2.69 -11.38
C ILE A 45 2.95 -3.09 -12.16
N SER A 46 3.12 -2.61 -13.39
CA SER A 46 4.24 -2.99 -14.26
C SER A 46 5.59 -2.47 -13.79
N ARG A 47 5.60 -1.34 -13.07
CA ARG A 47 6.78 -0.64 -12.55
C ARG A 47 6.48 -0.07 -11.16
N THR A 48 6.77 -0.85 -10.13
CA THR A 48 6.45 -0.49 -8.74
C THR A 48 7.66 0.13 -8.04
N LEU A 49 7.45 1.23 -7.32
CA LEU A 49 8.48 1.76 -6.42
C LEU A 49 8.62 0.87 -5.18
N PHE A 50 9.83 0.40 -4.88
CA PHE A 50 10.18 -0.24 -3.63
C PHE A 50 11.02 0.73 -2.81
N SER A 51 10.36 1.41 -1.88
CA SER A 51 10.92 2.49 -1.07
C SER A 51 10.71 2.30 0.43
N THR A 52 9.87 1.36 0.83
CA THR A 52 9.59 1.11 2.23
C THR A 52 10.65 0.19 2.82
N SER A 53 11.18 0.54 4.00
CA SER A 53 12.08 -0.36 4.75
C SER A 53 11.46 -1.74 4.93
N ILE A 54 12.28 -2.79 4.78
CA ILE A 54 11.88 -4.20 4.94
C ILE A 54 11.39 -4.55 6.36
N SER A 55 11.59 -3.64 7.31
CA SER A 55 11.04 -3.74 8.66
C SER A 55 9.55 -3.37 8.75
N PHE A 56 8.94 -2.89 7.66
CA PHE A 56 7.51 -2.59 7.57
C PHE A 56 6.83 -3.47 6.52
N ASP A 57 5.57 -3.80 6.74
CA ASP A 57 4.81 -4.76 5.92
C ASP A 57 4.40 -4.23 4.54
N LEU A 58 4.43 -2.91 4.31
CA LEU A 58 4.29 -2.34 2.95
C LEU A 58 5.39 -2.85 2.00
N SER A 59 6.60 -3.13 2.50
CA SER A 59 7.70 -3.69 1.71
C SER A 59 7.35 -5.06 1.10
N VAL A 60 6.46 -5.82 1.75
CA VAL A 60 5.99 -7.12 1.25
C VAL A 60 5.17 -6.93 -0.03
N TYR A 61 4.31 -5.90 -0.07
CA TYR A 61 3.57 -5.56 -1.30
C TYR A 61 4.53 -5.07 -2.39
N GLU A 62 5.39 -4.11 -2.07
CA GLU A 62 6.35 -3.51 -3.00
C GLU A 62 7.33 -4.52 -3.60
N CYS A 63 7.67 -5.55 -2.86
CA CYS A 63 8.54 -6.63 -3.31
C CYS A 63 7.77 -7.69 -4.10
N PHE A 64 6.76 -8.32 -3.48
CA PHE A 64 6.22 -9.57 -4.00
C PHE A 64 5.11 -9.39 -5.03
N VAL A 65 4.35 -8.28 -5.01
CA VAL A 65 3.36 -8.03 -6.07
C VAL A 65 4.02 -7.94 -7.44
N PRO A 66 4.99 -7.05 -7.70
CA PRO A 66 5.60 -6.97 -9.02
C PRO A 66 6.34 -8.26 -9.40
N LEU A 67 7.08 -8.88 -8.47
CA LEU A 67 7.81 -10.12 -8.76
C LEU A 67 6.89 -11.30 -9.09
N SER A 68 5.71 -11.39 -8.46
CA SER A 68 4.74 -12.44 -8.75
C SER A 68 4.10 -12.33 -10.13
N GLN A 69 4.13 -11.14 -10.75
CA GLN A 69 3.53 -10.86 -12.06
C GLN A 69 4.58 -10.74 -13.18
N GLY A 70 5.87 -10.89 -12.87
CA GLY A 70 6.95 -10.65 -13.83
C GLY A 70 7.19 -9.16 -14.15
N SER A 71 6.68 -8.26 -13.30
CA SER A 71 6.87 -6.82 -13.40
C SER A 71 8.22 -6.37 -12.86
N THR A 72 8.54 -5.09 -13.06
CA THR A 72 9.75 -4.45 -12.54
C THR A 72 9.47 -3.77 -11.20
N LEU A 73 10.44 -3.82 -10.28
CA LEU A 73 10.47 -2.95 -9.11
C LEU A 73 11.72 -2.06 -9.14
N TYR A 74 11.59 -0.84 -8.61
CA TYR A 74 12.69 0.11 -8.46
C TYR A 74 13.02 0.29 -6.99
N LEU A 75 14.17 -0.23 -6.57
CA LEU A 75 14.63 -0.11 -5.18
C LEU A 75 15.29 1.25 -4.96
N VAL A 76 14.79 1.99 -3.97
CA VAL A 76 15.31 3.29 -3.53
C VAL A 76 15.41 3.33 -2.01
N GLU A 77 16.13 4.33 -1.46
CA GLU A 77 16.26 4.50 -0.01
C GLU A 77 14.92 4.85 0.66
N ASP A 78 14.19 5.79 0.08
CA ASP A 78 12.83 6.18 0.48
C ASP A 78 12.07 6.79 -0.70
N ALA A 79 10.78 7.07 -0.52
CA ALA A 79 9.92 7.58 -1.58
C ALA A 79 10.37 8.96 -2.10
N LEU A 80 11.03 9.78 -1.27
CA LEU A 80 11.51 11.11 -1.64
C LEU A 80 12.73 11.09 -2.55
N ALA A 81 13.39 9.94 -2.71
CA ALA A 81 14.40 9.74 -3.75
C ALA A 81 13.91 10.15 -5.16
N LEU A 82 12.60 10.05 -5.41
CA LEU A 82 11.97 10.49 -6.65
C LEU A 82 12.13 11.99 -6.93
N ALA A 83 12.31 12.83 -5.90
CA ALA A 83 12.56 14.26 -6.07
C ALA A 83 13.97 14.56 -6.61
N GLN A 84 14.91 13.64 -6.41
CA GLN A 84 16.30 13.79 -6.84
C GLN A 84 16.55 13.04 -8.15
N THR A 85 15.99 11.84 -8.26
CA THR A 85 16.16 10.96 -9.41
C THR A 85 14.77 10.52 -9.90
N PRO A 86 14.23 11.18 -10.93
CA PRO A 86 12.96 10.78 -11.53
C PRO A 86 13.08 9.35 -12.10
N LEU A 87 12.13 8.50 -11.74
CA LEU A 87 12.04 7.13 -12.22
C LEU A 87 10.72 6.94 -12.98
N ASP A 88 10.73 6.05 -13.97
CA ASP A 88 9.51 5.62 -14.66
C ASP A 88 8.80 4.56 -13.82
N VAL A 89 8.05 5.01 -12.81
CA VAL A 89 7.19 4.17 -11.97
C VAL A 89 5.73 4.33 -12.36
N SER A 90 5.00 3.24 -12.46
CA SER A 90 3.56 3.21 -12.72
C SER A 90 2.73 3.22 -11.44
N LEU A 91 3.29 2.67 -10.36
CA LEU A 91 2.67 2.61 -9.03
C LEU A 91 3.64 3.07 -7.93
N ILE A 92 3.14 3.96 -7.07
CA ILE A 92 3.78 4.33 -5.80
C ILE A 92 2.95 3.75 -4.66
N ASN A 93 3.58 3.00 -3.77
CA ASN A 93 2.96 2.49 -2.54
C ASN A 93 3.67 3.12 -1.35
N THR A 94 2.99 3.98 -0.59
CA THR A 94 3.62 4.70 0.52
C THR A 94 2.60 5.29 1.50
N VAL A 95 3.07 6.07 2.47
CA VAL A 95 2.24 6.76 3.46
C VAL A 95 1.75 8.13 2.93
N PRO A 96 0.58 8.65 3.37
CA PRO A 96 0.10 9.98 3.01
C PRO A 96 1.13 11.11 3.14
N SER A 97 1.90 11.15 4.22
CA SER A 97 2.94 12.17 4.45
C SER A 97 4.02 12.20 3.37
N ALA A 98 4.43 11.04 2.84
CA ALA A 98 5.39 10.95 1.74
C ALA A 98 4.78 11.44 0.42
N ILE A 99 3.51 11.13 0.14
CA ILE A 99 2.79 11.63 -1.03
C ILE A 99 2.69 13.16 -0.97
N ALA A 100 2.34 13.72 0.19
CA ALA A 100 2.27 15.17 0.38
C ALA A 100 3.61 15.85 0.07
N ALA A 101 4.71 15.30 0.59
CA ALA A 101 6.05 15.82 0.34
C ALA A 101 6.48 15.70 -1.14
N LEU A 102 6.07 14.64 -1.85
CA LEU A 102 6.29 14.52 -3.29
C LEU A 102 5.47 15.55 -4.08
N VAL A 103 4.22 15.80 -3.71
CA VAL A 103 3.39 16.84 -4.32
C VAL A 103 3.99 18.22 -4.09
N ASP A 104 4.41 18.55 -2.87
CA ASP A 104 5.04 19.84 -2.53
C ASP A 104 6.29 20.10 -3.37
N GLN A 105 7.07 19.05 -3.63
CA GLN A 105 8.30 19.11 -4.44
C GLN A 105 8.05 18.97 -5.95
N LYS A 106 6.79 18.78 -6.38
CA LYS A 106 6.43 18.48 -7.78
C LYS A 106 7.19 17.27 -8.33
N ALA A 107 7.38 16.27 -7.48
CA ALA A 107 8.23 15.10 -7.69
C ALA A 107 7.44 13.81 -7.97
N VAL A 108 6.11 13.87 -8.06
CA VAL A 108 5.30 12.73 -8.51
C VAL A 108 5.63 12.46 -9.99
N PRO A 109 6.21 11.30 -10.35
CA PRO A 109 6.61 11.01 -11.72
C PRO A 109 5.41 11.01 -12.66
N ALA A 110 5.58 11.58 -13.86
CA ALA A 110 4.51 11.68 -14.87
C ALA A 110 3.98 10.31 -15.34
N SER A 111 4.78 9.25 -15.20
CA SER A 111 4.41 7.87 -15.48
C SER A 111 3.50 7.24 -14.42
N THR A 112 3.34 7.88 -13.24
CA THR A 112 2.59 7.31 -12.12
C THR A 112 1.10 7.37 -12.43
N SER A 113 0.50 6.20 -12.61
CA SER A 113 -0.94 6.04 -12.84
C SER A 113 -1.70 5.76 -11.54
N VAL A 114 -1.05 5.10 -10.57
CA VAL A 114 -1.67 4.65 -9.31
C VAL A 114 -0.85 5.07 -8.11
N ILE A 115 -1.53 5.58 -7.08
CA ILE A 115 -0.95 5.75 -5.76
C ILE A 115 -1.73 4.90 -4.75
N ASN A 116 -1.02 3.96 -4.11
CA ASN A 116 -1.50 3.23 -2.96
C ASN A 116 -1.03 3.95 -1.68
N SER A 117 -1.99 4.28 -0.82
CA SER A 117 -1.74 5.02 0.42
C SER A 117 -2.18 4.22 1.63
N CYS A 118 -1.31 4.03 2.62
CA CYS A 118 -1.60 3.26 3.83
C CYS A 118 -0.81 3.79 5.03
N GLY A 119 -1.20 3.43 6.25
CA GLY A 119 -0.43 3.70 7.48
C GLY A 119 -0.73 5.05 8.15
N GLU A 120 -1.34 6.00 7.44
CA GLU A 120 -1.85 7.25 8.01
C GLU A 120 -3.23 7.56 7.45
N ARG A 121 -3.94 8.54 8.04
CA ARG A 121 -5.23 8.99 7.51
C ARG A 121 -5.00 9.74 6.20
N LEU A 122 -5.49 9.16 5.10
CA LEU A 122 -5.59 9.85 3.82
C LEU A 122 -6.78 10.82 3.84
N LYS A 123 -6.49 12.12 3.69
CA LYS A 123 -7.48 13.20 3.71
C LYS A 123 -7.86 13.62 2.29
N ALA A 124 -9.08 14.17 2.14
CA ALA A 124 -9.59 14.62 0.86
C ALA A 124 -8.72 15.71 0.20
N ASP A 125 -8.20 16.65 1.00
CA ASP A 125 -7.34 17.74 0.52
C ASP A 125 -6.06 17.24 -0.18
N LEU A 126 -5.43 16.19 0.34
CA LEU A 126 -4.26 15.58 -0.28
C LEU A 126 -4.61 14.85 -1.58
N ILE A 127 -5.75 14.15 -1.62
CA ILE A 127 -6.23 13.46 -2.82
C ILE A 127 -6.47 14.46 -3.96
N GLU A 128 -7.17 15.55 -3.66
CA GLU A 128 -7.45 16.62 -4.62
C GLU A 128 -6.16 17.23 -5.16
N ARG A 129 -5.21 17.58 -4.27
CA ARG A 129 -3.90 18.12 -4.65
C ARG A 129 -3.11 17.19 -5.56
N VAL A 130 -3.08 15.88 -5.26
CA VAL A 130 -2.41 14.89 -6.13
C VAL A 130 -3.04 14.91 -7.52
N PHE A 131 -4.37 14.90 -7.61
CA PHE A 131 -5.04 14.92 -8.91
C PHE A 131 -4.80 16.23 -9.66
N GLU A 132 -4.82 17.37 -8.99
CA GLU A 132 -4.54 18.67 -9.62
C GLU A 132 -3.09 18.81 -10.11
N SER A 133 -2.12 18.22 -9.41
CA SER A 133 -0.70 18.43 -9.68
C SER A 133 -0.02 17.33 -10.49
N SER A 134 -0.71 16.24 -10.84
CA SER A 134 -0.10 15.07 -11.49
C SER A 134 -1.03 14.39 -12.49
N GLY A 135 -0.51 13.40 -13.23
CA GLY A 135 -1.26 12.54 -14.14
C GLY A 135 -1.92 11.32 -13.49
N VAL A 136 -1.85 11.16 -12.16
CA VAL A 136 -2.37 9.99 -11.44
C VAL A 136 -3.84 9.73 -11.77
N GLU A 137 -4.18 8.52 -12.17
CA GLU A 137 -5.53 8.14 -12.62
C GLU A 137 -6.40 7.65 -11.46
N LYS A 138 -5.80 7.04 -10.43
CA LYS A 138 -6.52 6.63 -9.22
C LYS A 138 -5.62 6.64 -7.99
N ILE A 139 -6.24 6.94 -6.85
CA ILE A 139 -5.61 6.83 -5.53
C ILE A 139 -6.39 5.80 -4.74
N CYS A 140 -5.71 4.78 -4.24
CA CYS A 140 -6.31 3.79 -3.37
C CYS A 140 -5.91 4.05 -1.91
N ASN A 141 -6.91 4.13 -1.03
CA ASN A 141 -6.72 4.17 0.41
C ASN A 141 -6.79 2.75 0.94
N LEU A 142 -5.73 2.28 1.58
CA LEU A 142 -5.61 0.94 2.13
C LEU A 142 -5.40 1.02 3.63
N TYR A 143 -5.90 0.01 4.34
CA TYR A 143 -5.82 -0.04 5.78
C TYR A 143 -5.60 -1.47 6.28
N ALA A 144 -4.67 -1.58 7.23
CA ALA A 144 -4.52 -2.74 8.08
C ALA A 144 -3.81 -2.34 9.38
N PRO A 145 -4.15 -2.98 10.51
CA PRO A 145 -3.20 -3.13 11.60
C PRO A 145 -2.05 -4.07 11.19
N SER A 146 -0.86 -3.91 11.79
CA SER A 146 0.32 -4.74 11.47
C SER A 146 0.09 -6.24 11.68
N GLU A 147 -0.86 -6.62 12.52
CA GLU A 147 -1.26 -8.00 12.78
C GLU A 147 -1.97 -8.67 11.58
N THR A 148 -2.40 -7.89 10.57
CA THR A 148 -3.15 -8.39 9.42
C THR A 148 -2.41 -8.11 8.12
N THR A 149 -1.54 -9.05 7.70
CA THR A 149 -0.86 -9.18 6.39
C THR A 149 -0.99 -7.98 5.42
N THR A 150 -0.30 -6.88 5.73
CA THR A 150 -0.18 -5.65 4.94
C THR A 150 -1.48 -4.85 4.70
N TYR A 151 -2.53 -5.45 4.11
CA TYR A 151 -3.82 -4.79 3.87
C TYR A 151 -5.00 -5.68 4.28
N SER A 152 -5.99 -5.09 4.92
CA SER A 152 -7.24 -5.74 5.34
C SER A 152 -8.45 -5.16 4.62
N THR A 153 -8.48 -3.83 4.46
CA THR A 153 -9.53 -3.13 3.74
C THR A 153 -8.95 -2.14 2.76
N TRP A 154 -9.74 -1.77 1.76
CA TRP A 154 -9.34 -0.81 0.75
C TRP A 154 -10.55 -0.14 0.08
N ILE A 155 -10.30 1.04 -0.46
CA ILE A 155 -11.14 1.71 -1.46
C ILE A 155 -10.22 2.31 -2.50
N CYS A 156 -10.66 2.35 -3.76
CA CYS A 156 -9.97 3.11 -4.79
C CYS A 156 -10.86 4.21 -5.33
N MET A 157 -10.27 5.40 -5.47
CA MET A 157 -10.92 6.63 -5.90
C MET A 157 -10.35 7.01 -7.26
N PRO A 158 -11.11 6.82 -8.34
CA PRO A 158 -10.72 7.28 -9.66
C PRO A 158 -10.69 8.81 -9.75
N ARG A 159 -9.83 9.33 -10.60
CA ARG A 159 -9.80 10.74 -10.96
C ARG A 159 -11.16 11.17 -11.52
N GLY A 160 -11.65 12.33 -11.05
CA GLY A 160 -12.90 12.92 -11.52
C GLY A 160 -14.15 12.33 -10.86
N GLU A 161 -13.99 11.34 -9.99
CA GLU A 161 -15.08 10.84 -9.13
C GLU A 161 -15.03 11.47 -7.73
N ALA A 162 -16.10 11.28 -6.96
CA ALA A 162 -16.20 11.82 -5.61
C ALA A 162 -15.19 11.18 -4.66
N VAL A 163 -14.52 12.00 -3.87
CA VAL A 163 -13.61 11.56 -2.82
C VAL A 163 -14.41 11.10 -1.60
N VAL A 164 -14.04 9.95 -1.02
CA VAL A 164 -14.69 9.38 0.15
C VAL A 164 -13.64 9.03 1.21
N GLU A 165 -13.71 9.70 2.36
CA GLU A 165 -12.83 9.40 3.50
C GLU A 165 -13.33 8.15 4.25
N THR A 166 -12.86 6.99 3.82
CA THR A 166 -13.17 5.70 4.43
C THR A 166 -12.00 4.73 4.27
N ILE A 167 -11.92 3.72 5.12
CA ILE A 167 -11.00 2.58 4.96
C ILE A 167 -11.53 1.55 3.94
N GLY A 168 -12.75 1.77 3.43
CA GLY A 168 -13.33 1.01 2.33
C GLY A 168 -13.90 -0.35 2.75
N ARG A 169 -13.71 -1.35 1.88
CA ARG A 169 -14.25 -2.70 2.04
C ARG A 169 -13.14 -3.73 2.23
N PRO A 170 -13.42 -4.91 2.81
CA PRO A 170 -12.43 -5.97 2.96
C PRO A 170 -11.78 -6.38 1.63
N ILE A 171 -10.51 -6.76 1.69
CA ILE A 171 -9.84 -7.46 0.57
C ILE A 171 -10.40 -8.88 0.41
N ALA A 172 -9.98 -9.59 -0.65
CA ALA A 172 -10.44 -10.95 -0.90
C ALA A 172 -10.18 -11.87 0.30
N ASN A 173 -11.13 -12.76 0.60
CA ASN A 173 -11.06 -13.71 1.71
C ASN A 173 -10.88 -13.10 3.12
N THR A 174 -11.18 -11.81 3.28
CA THR A 174 -11.16 -11.10 4.57
C THR A 174 -12.57 -10.73 5.01
N ARG A 175 -12.83 -10.77 6.33
CA ARG A 175 -14.09 -10.33 6.93
C ARG A 175 -13.80 -9.23 7.95
N VAL A 176 -14.65 -8.21 7.96
CA VAL A 176 -14.62 -7.14 8.94
C VAL A 176 -15.92 -7.18 9.73
N TYR A 177 -15.80 -7.10 11.04
CA TYR A 177 -16.92 -7.07 11.98
C TYR A 177 -16.85 -5.75 12.74
N LEU A 178 -17.97 -5.03 12.80
CA LEU A 178 -18.16 -3.90 13.70
C LEU A 178 -19.01 -4.42 14.84
N LEU A 179 -18.41 -4.47 16.03
CA LEU A 179 -19.09 -4.98 17.22
C LEU A 179 -19.37 -3.85 18.19
N ASP A 180 -20.50 -3.92 18.88
CA ASP A 180 -20.81 -3.03 19.99
C ASP A 180 -20.07 -3.45 21.29
N GLY A 181 -20.30 -2.72 22.38
CA GLY A 181 -19.70 -3.02 23.69
C GLY A 181 -20.13 -4.36 24.31
N HIS A 182 -21.11 -5.05 23.72
CA HIS A 182 -21.61 -6.35 24.13
C HIS A 182 -21.18 -7.48 23.20
N GLY A 183 -20.40 -7.17 22.15
CA GLY A 183 -19.90 -8.15 21.18
C GLY A 183 -20.92 -8.55 20.11
N GLY A 184 -22.01 -7.78 19.97
CA GLY A 184 -23.01 -7.93 18.91
C GLY A 184 -22.67 -7.13 17.66
#